data_AF-A0A1I9WLF5-F1
#
_entry.id   AF-A0A1I9WLF5-F1
#
_cell.length_a   1.000
_cell.length_b   1.000
_cell.length_c   1.000
_cell.angle_alpha   90.00
_cell.angle_beta   90.00
_cell.angle_gamma   90.00
#
_symmetry.space_group_name_H-M   'P 1'
#
loop_
_entity.id
_entity.type
_entity.pdbx_description
1 polymer ?
#
loop_
_entity_poly.entity_id
_entity_poly.type
_entity_poly.pdbx_seq_one_letter_code
_entity_poly.pdbx_strand_id
1 'polypeptide(L)'
;AARDENYIVDMAAAQNDAQKLLRAGELRLGTDESSFNAILCSRSYPQLSQIFLEYQRLTGHDFSKAIENEFSGDIKDGLLAIVKTVRDRYAFFAEQLYNSMKGFGTKDRALQRIVAVRSEIDMVEIKRAFTAKYGKSLEEFIHDDTSGDYKKCLLALVSDV
;
A
#
# COMPACT_ATOMS: atom_id res chain seq x y z
N ALA A 1 -12.73 9.43 12.58
CA ALA A 1 -11.92 8.83 13.67
C ALA A 1 -10.53 8.55 13.13
N ALA A 2 -9.48 8.70 13.95
CA ALA A 2 -8.13 8.27 13.59
C ALA A 2 -8.06 6.74 13.57
N ARG A 3 -7.13 6.17 12.79
CA ARG A 3 -6.87 4.73 12.76
C ARG A 3 -6.37 4.27 14.14
N ASP A 4 -6.82 3.10 14.59
CA ASP A 4 -6.29 2.46 15.80
C ASP A 4 -4.79 2.12 15.63
N GLU A 5 -3.98 2.41 16.64
CA GLU A 5 -2.53 2.15 16.68
C GLU A 5 -2.16 0.93 17.54
N ASN A 6 -3.15 0.20 18.07
CA ASN A 6 -2.93 -1.01 18.84
C ASN A 6 -2.25 -2.12 18.03
N TYR A 7 -1.22 -2.71 18.63
CA TYR A 7 -0.51 -3.86 18.08
C TYR A 7 -1.14 -5.22 18.45
N ILE A 8 -2.05 -5.22 19.42
CA ILE A 8 -2.75 -6.42 19.87
C ILE A 8 -3.87 -6.74 18.87
N VAL A 9 -3.91 -7.99 18.41
CA VAL A 9 -4.91 -8.49 17.48
C VAL A 9 -6.02 -9.20 18.25
N ASP A 10 -7.27 -8.79 18.03
CA ASP A 10 -8.45 -9.52 18.50
C ASP A 10 -8.91 -10.47 17.38
N MET A 11 -8.66 -11.76 17.58
CA MET A 11 -8.97 -12.81 16.62
C MET A 11 -10.47 -12.96 16.36
N ALA A 12 -11.31 -12.82 17.39
CA ALA A 12 -12.76 -12.93 17.25
C ALA A 12 -13.32 -11.72 16.49
N ALA A 13 -12.83 -10.52 16.80
CA ALA A 13 -13.17 -9.32 16.04
C ALA A 13 -12.72 -9.42 14.57
N ALA A 14 -11.54 -10.00 14.30
CA ALA A 14 -11.05 -10.18 12.93
C ALA A 14 -11.97 -11.10 12.10
N GLN A 15 -12.40 -12.22 12.69
CA GLN A 15 -13.35 -13.15 12.06
C GLN A 15 -14.69 -12.48 11.79
N ASN A 16 -15.21 -11.71 12.76
CA ASN A 16 -16.45 -10.97 12.62
C ASN A 16 -16.38 -9.90 11.53
N ASP A 17 -15.29 -9.13 11.47
CA ASP A 17 -15.08 -8.09 10.45
C ASP A 17 -14.90 -8.72 9.06
N ALA A 18 -14.19 -9.84 8.93
CA ALA A 18 -14.07 -10.58 7.67
C ALA A 18 -15.45 -11.05 7.16
N GLN A 19 -16.27 -11.64 8.04
CA GLN A 19 -17.62 -12.05 7.71
C GLN A 19 -18.52 -10.86 7.34
N LYS A 20 -18.34 -9.72 7.99
CA LYS A 20 -19.05 -8.47 7.68
C LYS A 20 -18.66 -7.94 6.30
N LEU A 21 -17.37 -7.92 5.96
CA LEU A 21 -16.90 -7.52 4.63
C LEU A 21 -17.45 -8.44 3.54
N LEU A 22 -17.49 -9.75 3.78
CA LEU A 22 -18.05 -10.72 2.84
C LEU A 22 -19.54 -10.47 2.59
N ARG A 23 -20.31 -10.19 3.66
CA ARG A 23 -21.73 -9.81 3.56
C ARG A 23 -21.96 -8.44 2.93
N ALA A 24 -21.00 -7.54 3.06
CA ALA A 24 -21.06 -6.18 2.52
C ALA A 24 -20.65 -6.11 1.03
N GLY A 25 -20.02 -7.14 0.47
CA GLY A 25 -19.68 -7.21 -0.95
C GLY A 25 -20.28 -8.45 -1.60
N GLU A 26 -19.48 -9.50 -1.74
CA GLU A 26 -19.77 -10.63 -2.63
C GLU A 26 -21.07 -11.42 -2.34
N LEU A 27 -21.62 -11.36 -1.10
CA LEU A 27 -22.88 -12.03 -0.77
C LEU A 27 -24.14 -11.17 -1.00
N ARG A 28 -24.02 -10.02 -1.68
CA ARG A 28 -25.15 -9.15 -2.00
C ARG A 28 -25.04 -8.58 -3.41
N LEU A 29 -26.14 -8.03 -3.91
CA LEU A 29 -26.12 -7.21 -5.11
C LEU A 29 -25.69 -5.78 -4.74
N GLY A 30 -24.69 -5.28 -5.47
CA GLY A 30 -24.00 -4.04 -5.15
C GLY A 30 -23.16 -4.15 -3.88
N THR A 31 -22.50 -3.07 -3.50
CA THR A 31 -21.55 -3.07 -2.38
C THR A 31 -22.04 -2.13 -1.28
N ASP A 32 -21.83 -2.49 -0.01
CA ASP A 32 -21.95 -1.56 1.12
C ASP A 32 -20.57 -0.93 1.38
N GLU A 33 -20.31 0.17 0.67
CA GLU A 33 -19.04 0.88 0.75
C GLU A 33 -18.78 1.45 2.14
N SER A 34 -19.85 1.73 2.90
CA SER A 34 -19.73 2.25 4.27
C SER A 34 -19.14 1.21 5.22
N SER A 35 -19.49 -0.07 5.07
CA SER A 35 -18.88 -1.15 5.84
C SER A 35 -17.39 -1.34 5.51
N PHE A 36 -17.02 -1.27 4.23
CA PHE A 36 -15.61 -1.32 3.82
C PHE A 36 -14.82 -0.14 4.39
N ASN A 37 -15.32 1.08 4.23
CA ASN A 37 -14.67 2.29 4.74
C ASN A 37 -14.55 2.26 6.27
N ALA A 38 -15.59 1.85 6.98
CA ALA A 38 -15.58 1.77 8.43
C ALA A 38 -14.48 0.82 8.94
N ILE A 39 -14.24 -0.30 8.27
CA ILE A 39 -13.22 -1.28 8.69
C ILE A 39 -11.83 -0.84 8.21
N LEU A 40 -11.66 -0.62 6.90
CA LEU A 40 -10.36 -0.35 6.29
C LEU A 40 -9.72 0.96 6.75
N CYS A 41 -10.52 1.97 7.12
CA CYS A 41 -10.01 3.26 7.56
C CYS A 41 -9.84 3.38 9.08
N SER A 42 -10.40 2.47 9.89
CA SER A 42 -10.35 2.58 11.36
C SER A 42 -9.52 1.52 12.06
N ARG A 43 -9.47 0.28 11.56
CA ARG A 43 -8.75 -0.82 12.23
C ARG A 43 -7.24 -0.64 12.16
N SER A 44 -6.53 -1.10 13.18
CA SER A 44 -5.07 -1.08 13.19
C SER A 44 -4.50 -1.96 12.08
N TYR A 45 -3.26 -1.70 11.67
CA TYR A 45 -2.63 -2.49 10.61
C TYR A 45 -2.48 -3.98 10.98
N PRO A 46 -2.06 -4.35 12.21
CA PRO A 46 -2.07 -5.75 12.62
C PRO A 46 -3.45 -6.38 12.57
N GLN A 47 -4.49 -5.66 13.03
CA GLN A 47 -5.86 -6.15 12.97
C GLN A 47 -6.35 -6.36 11.53
N LEU A 48 -6.06 -5.41 10.63
CA LEU A 48 -6.40 -5.53 9.21
C LEU A 48 -5.69 -6.70 8.54
N SER A 49 -4.42 -6.93 8.87
CA SER A 49 -3.68 -8.07 8.36
C SER A 49 -4.38 -9.39 8.73
N GLN A 50 -4.82 -9.52 9.98
CA GLN A 50 -5.59 -10.68 10.41
C GLN A 50 -6.97 -10.77 9.74
N ILE A 51 -7.68 -9.65 9.56
CA ILE A 51 -8.96 -9.62 8.84
C ILE A 51 -8.80 -10.14 7.40
N PHE A 52 -7.72 -9.77 6.70
CA PHE A 52 -7.48 -10.23 5.34
C PHE A 52 -7.17 -11.74 5.29
N LEU A 53 -6.45 -12.27 6.27
CA LEU A 53 -6.21 -13.71 6.40
C LEU A 53 -7.51 -14.47 6.66
N GLU A 54 -8.35 -13.99 7.57
CA GLU A 54 -9.66 -14.60 7.83
C GLU A 54 -10.59 -14.51 6.62
N TYR A 55 -10.58 -13.38 5.90
CA TYR A 55 -11.35 -13.23 4.68
C TYR A 55 -10.93 -14.26 3.63
N GLN A 56 -9.63 -14.41 3.39
CA GLN A 56 -9.11 -15.41 2.46
C GLN A 56 -9.46 -16.84 2.89
N ARG A 57 -9.47 -17.12 4.20
CA ARG A 57 -9.92 -18.42 4.74
C ARG A 57 -11.40 -18.68 4.46
N LEU A 58 -12.23 -17.64 4.50
CA LEU A 58 -13.68 -17.75 4.25
C LEU A 58 -14.02 -17.88 2.76
N THR A 59 -13.33 -17.15 1.88
CA THR A 59 -13.69 -17.07 0.45
C THR A 59 -12.80 -17.90 -0.48
N GLY A 60 -11.62 -18.30 -0.01
CA GLY A 60 -10.63 -19.03 -0.81
C GLY A 60 -9.80 -18.15 -1.75
N HIS A 61 -9.96 -16.82 -1.73
CA HIS A 61 -9.17 -15.90 -2.54
C HIS A 61 -8.71 -14.67 -1.76
N ASP A 62 -7.75 -13.98 -2.35
CA ASP A 62 -7.14 -12.79 -1.76
C ASP A 62 -8.16 -11.64 -1.56
N PHE A 63 -8.04 -10.90 -0.46
CA PHE A 63 -8.93 -9.76 -0.19
C PHE A 63 -8.83 -8.65 -1.28
N SER A 64 -7.67 -8.47 -1.92
CA SER A 64 -7.56 -7.54 -3.07
C SER A 64 -8.49 -7.92 -4.21
N LYS A 65 -8.78 -9.21 -4.41
CA LYS A 65 -9.70 -9.67 -5.45
C LYS A 65 -11.15 -9.22 -5.17
N ALA A 66 -11.56 -9.22 -3.90
CA ALA A 66 -12.86 -8.68 -3.50
C ALA A 66 -12.96 -7.19 -3.84
N ILE A 67 -11.92 -6.41 -3.50
CA ILE A 67 -11.87 -4.97 -3.83
C ILE A 67 -11.91 -4.72 -5.33
N GLU A 68 -11.21 -5.53 -6.13
CA GLU A 68 -11.22 -5.41 -7.59
C GLU A 68 -12.58 -5.69 -8.23
N ASN A 69 -13.36 -6.59 -7.64
CA ASN A 69 -14.67 -6.96 -8.15
C ASN A 69 -15.77 -5.98 -7.71
N GLU A 70 -15.65 -5.42 -6.50
CA GLU A 70 -16.69 -4.59 -5.87
C GLU A 70 -16.53 -3.08 -6.15
N PHE A 71 -15.31 -2.60 -6.41
CA PHE A 71 -15.03 -1.17 -6.57
C PHE A 71 -14.45 -0.83 -7.95
N SER A 72 -14.56 0.43 -8.35
CA SER A 72 -13.96 0.96 -9.58
C SER A 72 -13.39 2.38 -9.37
N GLY A 73 -12.61 2.88 -10.31
CA GLY A 73 -12.01 4.22 -10.25
C GLY A 73 -11.11 4.45 -9.03
N ASP A 74 -11.03 5.71 -8.59
CA ASP A 74 -10.07 6.14 -7.55
C ASP A 74 -10.32 5.51 -6.17
N ILE A 75 -11.58 5.18 -5.85
CA ILE A 75 -11.89 4.49 -4.58
C ILE A 75 -11.27 3.09 -4.56
N LYS A 76 -11.32 2.35 -5.67
CA LYS A 76 -10.66 1.04 -5.78
C LYS A 76 -9.16 1.19 -5.53
N ASP A 77 -8.52 2.15 -6.19
CA ASP A 77 -7.08 2.36 -6.09
C ASP A 77 -6.67 2.74 -4.66
N GLY A 78 -7.46 3.58 -3.98
CA GLY A 78 -7.27 3.92 -2.57
C GLY A 78 -7.40 2.73 -1.62
N LEU A 79 -8.43 1.89 -1.80
CA LEU A 79 -8.63 0.70 -0.98
C LEU A 79 -7.53 -0.34 -1.23
N LEU A 80 -7.12 -0.56 -2.48
CA LEU A 80 -5.99 -1.44 -2.81
C LEU A 80 -4.67 -0.92 -2.23
N ALA A 81 -4.46 0.40 -2.19
CA ALA A 81 -3.29 1.00 -1.55
C ALA A 81 -3.25 0.70 -0.05
N ILE A 82 -4.39 0.72 0.65
CA ILE A 82 -4.49 0.30 2.06
C ILE A 82 -4.09 -1.17 2.20
N VAL A 83 -4.67 -2.06 1.39
CA VAL A 83 -4.38 -3.50 1.44
C VAL A 83 -2.89 -3.79 1.21
N LYS A 84 -2.29 -3.18 0.17
CA LYS A 84 -0.87 -3.31 -0.13
C LYS A 84 0.01 -2.79 1.00
N THR A 85 -0.33 -1.63 1.57
CA THR A 85 0.42 -1.03 2.69
C THR A 85 0.38 -1.88 3.95
N VAL A 86 -0.77 -2.50 4.25
CA VAL A 86 -0.93 -3.41 5.40
C VAL A 86 -0.08 -4.67 5.23
N ARG A 87 0.00 -5.21 4.02
CA ARG A 87 0.76 -6.44 3.74
C ARG A 87 2.26 -6.23 3.75
N ASP A 88 2.70 -5.24 2.99
CA ASP A 88 4.10 -4.91 2.85
C ASP A 88 4.23 -3.44 2.46
N ARG A 89 4.41 -2.61 3.47
CA ARG A 89 4.61 -1.17 3.32
C ARG A 89 5.80 -0.86 2.42
N TYR A 90 6.90 -1.58 2.58
CA TYR A 90 8.15 -1.30 1.85
C TYR A 90 7.98 -1.65 0.37
N ALA A 91 7.39 -2.80 0.06
CA ALA A 91 7.07 -3.19 -1.30
C ALA A 91 6.05 -2.25 -1.96
N PHE A 92 5.08 -1.71 -1.20
CA PHE A 92 4.16 -0.70 -1.70
C PHE A 92 4.89 0.57 -2.14
N PHE A 93 5.73 1.16 -1.28
CA PHE A 93 6.46 2.37 -1.65
C PHE A 93 7.50 2.13 -2.73
N ALA A 94 8.15 0.97 -2.75
CA ALA A 94 9.02 0.57 -3.85
C ALA A 94 8.25 0.53 -5.19
N GLU A 95 7.04 -0.03 -5.20
CA GLU A 95 6.17 -0.03 -6.37
C GLU A 95 5.76 1.40 -6.79
N GLN A 96 5.45 2.28 -5.83
CA GLN A 96 5.10 3.67 -6.14
C GLN A 96 6.28 4.46 -6.72
N LEU A 97 7.50 4.27 -6.18
CA LEU A 97 8.72 4.86 -6.72
C LEU A 97 8.97 4.37 -8.15
N TYR A 98 8.89 3.07 -8.38
CA TYR A 98 9.05 2.50 -9.72
C TYR A 98 7.99 3.07 -10.68
N ASN A 99 6.73 3.12 -10.27
CA ASN A 99 5.65 3.68 -11.09
C ASN A 99 5.76 5.20 -11.34
N SER A 100 6.55 5.92 -10.54
CA SER A 100 6.86 7.33 -10.78
C SER A 100 7.97 7.57 -11.79
N MET A 101 8.83 6.57 -12.04
CA MET A 101 10.00 6.70 -12.92
C MET A 101 9.94 5.75 -14.13
N LYS A 102 9.01 4.80 -14.18
CA LYS A 102 8.92 3.88 -15.31
C LYS A 102 8.33 4.57 -16.54
N GLY A 103 8.93 4.32 -17.70
CA GLY A 103 8.42 4.77 -18.99
C GLY A 103 9.05 6.09 -19.45
N PHE A 104 8.36 6.81 -20.34
CA PHE A 104 8.85 8.07 -20.85
C PHE A 104 8.47 9.22 -19.90
N GLY A 105 9.50 9.84 -19.31
CA GLY A 105 9.36 10.95 -18.37
C GLY A 105 9.03 10.50 -16.95
N THR A 106 9.12 11.45 -16.03
CA THR A 106 9.00 11.21 -14.59
C THR A 106 7.73 11.83 -14.03
N LYS A 107 7.05 11.13 -13.12
CA LYS A 107 5.96 11.70 -12.31
C LYS A 107 6.56 12.42 -11.10
N ASP A 108 7.22 13.56 -11.36
CA ASP A 108 8.05 14.27 -10.38
C ASP A 108 7.36 14.54 -9.04
N ARG A 109 6.09 14.98 -9.07
CA ARG A 109 5.33 15.24 -7.84
C ARG A 109 5.17 13.99 -6.96
N ALA A 110 5.07 12.81 -7.56
CA ALA A 110 4.97 11.55 -6.81
C ALA A 110 6.34 11.14 -6.27
N LEU A 111 7.38 11.19 -7.11
CA LEU A 111 8.75 10.86 -6.74
C LEU A 111 9.23 11.74 -5.57
N GLN A 112 9.13 13.06 -5.72
CA GLN A 112 9.51 14.04 -4.69
C GLN A 112 8.76 13.80 -3.39
N ARG A 113 7.43 13.64 -3.46
CA ARG A 113 6.61 13.44 -2.27
C ARG A 113 7.05 12.18 -1.52
N ILE A 114 7.26 11.07 -2.22
CA ILE A 114 7.64 9.81 -1.58
C ILE A 114 9.04 9.93 -0.97
N VAL A 115 10.03 10.44 -1.72
CA VAL A 115 11.39 10.59 -1.20
C VAL A 115 11.41 11.51 0.04
N ALA A 116 10.74 12.66 -0.02
CA ALA A 116 10.74 13.63 1.07
C ALA A 116 10.04 13.13 2.35
N VAL A 117 8.95 12.36 2.23
CA VAL A 117 8.20 11.88 3.42
C VAL A 117 8.71 10.55 3.95
N ARG A 118 9.61 9.87 3.25
CA ARG A 118 10.08 8.51 3.61
C ARG A 118 11.57 8.42 3.88
N SER A 119 12.38 9.39 3.44
CA SER A 119 13.84 9.41 3.63
C SER A 119 14.22 9.08 5.07
N GLU A 120 13.63 9.76 6.04
CA GLU A 120 13.98 9.64 7.47
C GLU A 120 13.18 8.57 8.23
N ILE A 121 12.33 7.78 7.54
CA ILE A 121 11.44 6.81 8.20
C ILE A 121 11.86 5.37 7.93
N ASP A 122 11.93 5.01 6.65
CA ASP A 122 12.12 3.61 6.23
C ASP A 122 12.68 3.49 4.80
N MET A 123 13.46 4.48 4.37
CA MET A 123 14.06 4.47 3.03
C MET A 123 14.99 3.29 2.83
N VAL A 124 15.73 2.85 3.86
CA VAL A 124 16.63 1.69 3.78
C VAL A 124 15.86 0.42 3.40
N GLU A 125 14.74 0.15 4.04
CA GLU A 125 13.88 -0.99 3.76
C GLU A 125 13.19 -0.87 2.40
N ILE A 126 12.74 0.34 2.03
CA ILE A 126 12.17 0.60 0.70
C ILE A 126 13.20 0.32 -0.40
N LYS A 127 14.46 0.75 -0.25
CA LYS A 127 15.54 0.48 -1.21
C LYS A 127 15.82 -1.00 -1.37
N ARG A 128 15.82 -1.76 -0.26
CA ARG A 128 15.98 -3.22 -0.29
C ARG A 128 14.82 -3.88 -1.04
N ALA A 129 13.58 -3.51 -0.73
CA ALA A 129 12.40 -4.03 -1.42
C ALA A 129 12.39 -3.67 -2.92
N PHE A 130 12.80 -2.45 -3.25
CA PHE A 130 12.92 -1.98 -4.64
C PHE A 130 13.94 -2.82 -5.42
N THR A 131 15.15 -2.97 -4.88
CA THR A 131 16.22 -3.74 -5.52
C THR A 131 15.81 -5.21 -5.69
N ALA A 132 15.23 -5.82 -4.65
CA ALA A 132 14.75 -7.20 -4.70
C ALA A 132 13.68 -7.42 -5.77
N LYS A 133 12.80 -6.44 -5.99
CA LYS A 133 11.68 -6.55 -6.94
C LYS A 133 12.04 -6.19 -8.38
N TYR A 134 12.94 -5.20 -8.59
CA TYR A 134 13.22 -4.63 -9.90
C TYR A 134 14.64 -4.91 -10.43
N GLY A 135 15.50 -5.54 -9.63
CA GLY A 135 16.84 -5.97 -10.03
C GLY A 135 17.85 -4.83 -10.25
N LYS A 136 17.47 -3.60 -9.91
CA LYS A 136 18.28 -2.38 -10.01
C LYS A 136 18.07 -1.54 -8.76
N SER A 137 19.13 -0.88 -8.29
CA SER A 137 19.00 -0.02 -7.10
C SER A 137 18.10 1.18 -7.36
N LEU A 138 17.52 1.74 -6.29
CA LEU A 138 16.70 2.95 -6.39
C LEU A 138 17.54 4.13 -6.89
N GLU A 139 18.77 4.23 -6.40
CA GLU A 139 19.75 5.25 -6.76
C GLU A 139 20.06 5.23 -8.25
N GLU A 140 20.35 4.06 -8.83
CA GLU A 140 20.61 3.94 -10.27
C GLU A 140 19.35 4.26 -11.09
N PHE A 141 18.15 3.96 -10.58
CA PHE A 141 16.89 4.27 -11.26
C PHE A 141 16.64 5.80 -11.28
N ILE A 142 16.85 6.47 -10.15
CA ILE A 142 16.78 7.95 -10.06
C ILE A 142 17.84 8.58 -10.95
N HIS A 143 19.06 8.04 -10.95
CA HIS A 143 20.14 8.54 -11.76
C HIS A 143 19.78 8.53 -13.25
N ASP A 144 19.12 7.48 -13.75
CA ASP A 144 18.84 7.37 -15.17
C ASP A 144 17.61 8.17 -15.61
N ASP A 145 16.65 8.38 -14.71
CA ASP A 145 15.37 9.02 -15.06
C ASP A 145 15.37 10.55 -14.80
N THR A 146 16.31 11.07 -14.02
CA THR A 146 16.35 12.50 -13.64
C THR A 146 17.62 13.21 -14.13
N SER A 147 17.74 14.53 -13.94
CA SER A 147 18.91 15.32 -14.36
C SER A 147 19.17 16.54 -13.47
N GLY A 148 20.33 17.19 -13.65
CA GLY A 148 20.67 18.45 -12.97
C GLY A 148 20.71 18.36 -11.45
N ASP A 149 20.44 19.50 -10.79
CA ASP A 149 20.45 19.58 -9.32
C ASP A 149 19.27 18.84 -8.69
N TYR A 150 18.18 18.65 -9.43
CA TYR A 150 17.08 17.81 -9.01
C TYR A 150 17.52 16.37 -8.76
N LYS A 151 18.28 15.76 -9.69
CA LYS A 151 18.90 14.45 -9.49
C LYS A 151 19.77 14.42 -8.25
N LYS A 152 20.67 15.40 -8.11
CA LYS A 152 21.62 15.46 -6.98
C LYS A 152 20.88 15.50 -5.64
N CYS A 153 19.81 16.30 -5.56
CA CYS A 153 18.98 16.41 -4.36
C CYS A 153 18.28 15.08 -4.04
N LEU A 154 17.64 14.44 -5.02
CA LEU A 154 17.01 13.13 -4.81
C LEU A 154 18.02 12.07 -4.36
N LEU A 155 19.18 12.00 -5.01
CA LEU A 155 20.24 11.06 -4.67
C LEU A 155 20.77 11.28 -3.26
N ALA A 156 20.98 12.53 -2.83
CA ALA A 156 21.37 12.84 -1.46
C ALA A 156 20.33 12.31 -0.45
N LEU A 157 19.05 12.62 -0.67
CA LEU A 157 17.96 12.18 0.21
C LEU A 157 17.80 10.65 0.31
N VAL A 158 18.13 9.90 -0.74
CA VAL A 158 18.06 8.44 -0.69
C VAL A 158 19.38 7.80 -0.26
N SER A 159 20.51 8.51 -0.30
CA SER A 159 21.84 7.99 0.05
C SER A 159 22.27 8.31 1.48
N ASP A 160 21.81 9.41 2.06
CA ASP A 160 22.22 9.91 3.38
C ASP A 160 21.55 9.18 4.56
N VAL A 161 21.12 7.93 4.37
CA VAL A 161 20.42 7.10 5.38
C VAL A 161 20.94 5.67 5.37
#